data_AF-A0A224XP21-F1
#
_entry.id   AF-A0A224XP21-F1
#
_cell.length_a   1.000
_cell.length_b   1.000
_cell.length_c   1.000
_cell.angle_alpha   90.00
_cell.angle_beta   90.00
_cell.angle_gamma   90.00
#
_symmetry.space_group_name_H-M   'P 1'
#
loop_
_entity.id
_entity.type
_entity.pdbx_description
1 polymer ?
#
loop_
_entity_poly.entity_id
_entity_poly.type
_entity_poly.pdbx_seq_one_letter_code
_entity_poly.pdbx_strand_id
1 'polypeptide(L)'
;MPLTGLYSDRFGRKNMFTLSILLSTFMGIIRSYTTSYETFMVFEVLDAIVTSGSYCACFILGVEILAPNRRVLGSVIIASFYTLGEVTLGLVAWALQDWRLYLRALYAPGIIFIFYIWLIPESIRWLITN
;
A
#
# COMPACT_ATOMS: atom_id res chain seq x y z
N MET A 1 10.12 -7.51 7.95
CA MET A 1 11.27 -6.87 7.26
C MET A 1 12.47 -7.79 6.90
N PRO A 2 12.35 -9.13 6.82
CA PRO A 2 13.30 -9.90 5.98
C PRO A 2 12.68 -10.39 4.65
N LEU A 3 11.41 -10.82 4.66
CA LEU A 3 10.77 -11.43 3.48
C LEU A 3 10.50 -10.41 2.36
N THR A 4 9.88 -9.28 2.68
CA THR A 4 9.54 -8.26 1.68
C THR A 4 10.79 -7.66 1.02
N GLY A 5 11.89 -7.46 1.75
CA GLY A 5 13.16 -6.98 1.18
C GLY A 5 13.74 -7.94 0.13
N LEU A 6 13.81 -9.24 0.45
CA LEU A 6 14.35 -10.27 -0.45
C LEU A 6 13.55 -10.43 -1.76
N TYR A 7 12.22 -10.34 -1.68
CA TYR A 7 11.37 -10.39 -2.86
C TYR A 7 11.40 -9.06 -3.65
N SER A 8 11.58 -7.93 -2.96
CA SER A 8 11.60 -6.60 -3.59
C SER A 8 12.84 -6.40 -4.45
N ASP A 9 13.97 -6.92 -3.99
CA ASP A 9 15.25 -6.81 -4.70
C ASP A 9 15.23 -7.65 -6.00
N ARG A 10 14.42 -8.72 -6.06
CA ARG A 10 14.38 -9.66 -7.19
C ARG A 10 13.35 -9.31 -8.28
N PHE A 11 12.21 -8.73 -7.92
CA PHE A 11 11.08 -8.49 -8.84
C PHE A 11 10.90 -7.02 -9.26
N GLY A 12 11.76 -6.13 -8.76
CA GLY A 12 11.61 -4.68 -8.94
C GLY A 12 10.64 -4.11 -7.90
N ARG A 13 11.07 -3.04 -7.23
CA ARG A 13 10.35 -2.42 -6.09
C ARG A 13 8.93 -1.97 -6.45
N LYS A 14 8.73 -1.47 -7.68
CA LYS A 14 7.45 -1.00 -8.20
C LYS A 14 6.43 -2.13 -8.40
N ASN A 15 6.87 -3.24 -9.00
CA ASN A 15 6.01 -4.38 -9.29
C ASN A 15 5.58 -5.07 -7.99
N MET A 16 6.51 -5.22 -7.04
CA MET A 16 6.17 -5.83 -5.75
C MET A 16 5.20 -4.97 -4.95
N PHE A 17 5.38 -3.65 -4.92
CA PHE A 17 4.45 -2.73 -4.25
C PHE A 17 3.04 -2.84 -4.82
N THR A 18 2.92 -2.87 -6.15
CA THR A 18 1.59 -2.94 -6.77
C THR A 18 0.94 -4.30 -6.60
N LEU A 19 1.72 -5.38 -6.66
CA LEU A 19 1.22 -6.74 -6.38
C LEU A 19 0.72 -6.86 -4.93
N SER A 20 1.45 -6.29 -3.96
CA SER A 20 1.03 -6.27 -2.56
C SER A 20 -0.27 -5.50 -2.35
N ILE A 21 -0.42 -4.33 -2.98
CA ILE A 21 -1.68 -3.55 -2.90
C ILE A 21 -2.84 -4.30 -3.54
N LEU A 22 -2.62 -4.92 -4.70
CA LEU A 22 -3.63 -5.73 -5.37
C LEU A 22 -4.10 -6.87 -4.49
N LEU A 23 -3.15 -7.64 -3.95
CA LEU A 23 -3.45 -8.77 -3.09
C LEU A 23 -4.19 -8.34 -1.81
N SER A 24 -3.74 -7.26 -1.18
CA SER A 24 -4.40 -6.64 -0.03
C SER A 24 -5.83 -6.19 -0.35
N THR A 25 -6.04 -5.58 -1.52
CA THR A 25 -7.36 -5.15 -2.00
C THR A 25 -8.32 -6.32 -2.17
N PHE A 26 -7.86 -7.41 -2.80
CA PHE A 26 -8.68 -8.61 -2.96
C PHE A 26 -9.00 -9.26 -1.60
N MET A 27 -8.00 -9.40 -0.72
CA MET A 27 -8.18 -9.95 0.62
C MET A 27 -9.16 -9.11 1.45
N GLY A 28 -9.04 -7.78 1.40
CA GLY A 28 -9.92 -6.84 2.09
C GLY A 28 -11.38 -6.88 1.61
N ILE A 29 -11.60 -7.01 0.29
CA ILE A 29 -12.95 -7.14 -0.28
C ILE A 29 -13.57 -8.48 0.14
N ILE A 30 -12.83 -9.60 0.02
CA ILE A 30 -13.31 -10.93 0.42
C ILE A 30 -13.65 -10.95 1.92
N ARG A 31 -12.81 -10.32 2.75
CA ARG A 31 -13.06 -10.15 4.20
C ARG A 31 -14.39 -9.43 4.47
N SER A 32 -14.78 -8.44 3.66
CA SER A 32 -16.06 -7.72 3.83
C SER A 32 -17.32 -8.58 3.62
N TYR A 33 -17.21 -9.67 2.86
CA TYR A 33 -18.33 -10.60 2.58
C TYR A 33 -18.37 -11.80 3.51
N THR A 34 -17.35 -11.95 4.33
CA THR A 34 -17.19 -13.11 5.20
C THR A 34 -18.18 -13.05 6.37
N THR A 35 -18.83 -14.18 6.66
CA THR A 35 -19.80 -14.32 7.76
C THR A 35 -19.25 -15.09 8.96
N SER A 36 -18.17 -15.86 8.79
CA SER A 36 -17.51 -16.62 9.86
C SER A 36 -16.30 -15.89 10.43
N TYR A 37 -16.17 -15.90 11.76
CA TYR A 37 -15.10 -15.22 12.50
C TYR A 37 -13.71 -15.81 12.20
N GLU A 38 -13.61 -17.12 12.04
CA GLU A 38 -12.35 -17.81 11.73
C GLU A 38 -11.77 -17.34 10.39
N THR A 39 -12.60 -17.34 9.35
CA THR A 39 -12.20 -16.87 8.02
C THR A 39 -11.87 -15.38 8.02
N PHE A 40 -12.55 -14.58 8.84
CA PHE A 40 -12.21 -13.16 9.01
C PHE A 40 -10.79 -13.00 9.57
N MET A 41 -10.43 -13.71 10.64
CA MET A 41 -9.09 -13.66 11.22
C MET A 41 -8.01 -14.16 10.27
N VAL A 42 -8.28 -15.21 9.49
CA VAL A 42 -7.29 -15.71 8.51
C VAL A 42 -6.98 -14.64 7.47
N PHE A 43 -7.99 -13.97 6.91
CA PHE A 43 -7.77 -12.88 5.95
C PHE A 43 -7.12 -11.66 6.58
N GLU A 44 -7.43 -11.33 7.85
CA GLU A 44 -6.78 -10.26 8.62
C GLU A 44 -5.26 -10.50 8.71
N VAL A 45 -4.86 -11.71 9.11
CA VAL A 45 -3.44 -12.06 9.29
C VAL A 45 -2.72 -12.09 7.96
N LEU A 46 -3.34 -12.67 6.92
CA LEU A 46 -2.75 -12.70 5.57
C LEU A 46 -2.56 -11.28 5.02
N ASP A 47 -3.56 -10.41 5.15
CA ASP A 47 -3.47 -9.03 4.71
C ASP A 47 -2.39 -8.24 5.48
N ALA A 48 -2.28 -8.45 6.80
CA ALA A 48 -1.24 -7.86 7.63
C ALA A 48 0.16 -8.28 7.19
N ILE A 49 0.36 -9.56 6.85
CA ILE A 49 1.66 -10.07 6.36
C ILE A 49 2.05 -9.39 5.04
N VAL A 50 1.10 -9.30 4.10
CA VAL A 50 1.30 -8.68 2.78
C VAL A 50 1.61 -7.19 2.90
N THR A 51 0.92 -6.50 3.81
CA THR A 51 0.99 -5.03 3.95
C THR A 51 2.17 -4.57 4.81
N SER A 52 2.70 -5.42 5.70
CA SER A 52 3.75 -5.10 6.68
C SER A 52 5.03 -4.43 6.14
N GLY A 53 5.33 -4.58 4.84
CA GLY A 53 6.50 -3.98 4.20
C GLY A 53 6.20 -2.98 3.08
N SER A 54 4.93 -2.79 2.72
CA SER A 54 4.54 -2.04 1.53
C SER A 54 4.73 -0.53 1.71
N TYR A 55 4.41 0.01 2.90
CA TYR A 55 4.56 1.44 3.20
C TYR A 55 6.01 1.90 3.10
N CYS A 56 6.94 1.18 3.74
CA CYS A 56 8.35 1.53 3.71
C CYS A 56 8.94 1.45 2.28
N ALA A 57 8.55 0.45 1.50
CA ALA A 57 8.98 0.34 0.10
C ALA A 57 8.49 1.53 -0.75
N CYS A 58 7.22 1.95 -0.56
CA CYS A 58 6.67 3.13 -1.23
C CYS A 58 7.40 4.41 -0.85
N PHE A 59 7.66 4.59 0.44
CA PHE A 59 8.38 5.75 0.95
C PHE A 59 9.79 5.85 0.33
N ILE A 60 10.52 4.72 0.32
CA ILE A 60 11.86 4.66 -0.28
C ILE A 60 11.81 4.97 -1.78
N LEU A 61 10.86 4.38 -2.52
CA LEU A 61 10.67 4.65 -3.94
C LEU A 61 10.39 6.14 -4.22
N GLY A 62 9.53 6.77 -3.44
CA GLY A 62 9.22 8.20 -3.57
C GLY A 62 10.47 9.06 -3.37
N VAL A 63 11.24 8.77 -2.33
CA VAL A 63 12.51 9.47 -2.03
C VAL A 63 13.59 9.21 -3.09
N GLU A 64 13.59 8.03 -3.72
CA GLU A 64 14.55 7.66 -4.76
C GLU A 64 14.33 8.40 -6.09
N ILE A 65 13.09 8.78 -6.40
CA ILE A 65 12.75 9.58 -7.60
C ILE A 65 13.16 11.05 -7.41
N LEU A 66 13.25 11.53 -6.17
CA LEU A 66 13.60 12.91 -5.85
C LEU A 66 15.11 13.14 -5.95
N ALA A 67 15.49 14.26 -6.58
CA ALA A 67 16.87 14.76 -6.59
C ALA A 67 17.40 14.97 -5.16
N PRO A 68 18.70 14.72 -4.90
CA PRO A 68 19.28 14.71 -3.54
C PRO A 68 19.02 16.00 -2.75
N ASN A 69 19.00 17.16 -3.43
CA ASN A 69 18.77 18.46 -2.80
C ASN A 69 17.31 18.71 -2.37
N ARG A 70 16.34 17.88 -2.80
CA ARG A 70 14.90 18.04 -2.48
C ARG A 70 14.31 16.86 -1.68
N ARG A 71 15.14 15.91 -1.24
CA ARG A 71 14.67 14.70 -0.54
C ARG A 71 13.95 14.99 0.77
N VAL A 72 14.42 15.96 1.54
CA VAL A 72 13.80 16.34 2.82
C VAL A 72 12.39 16.91 2.57
N LEU A 73 12.26 17.84 1.63
CA LEU A 73 10.98 18.45 1.28
C LEU A 73 9.98 17.40 0.77
N GLY A 74 10.44 16.49 -0.11
CA GLY A 74 9.59 15.41 -0.62
C GLY A 74 9.16 14.42 0.45
N SER A 75 10.03 14.09 1.41
CA SER A 75 9.69 13.21 2.54
C SER A 75 8.61 13.83 3.43
N VAL A 76 8.70 15.13 3.69
CA VAL A 76 7.68 15.87 4.44
C VAL A 76 6.34 15.88 3.70
N ILE A 77 6.35 16.11 2.39
CA ILE A 77 5.13 16.08 1.57
C ILE A 77 4.47 14.69 1.62
N ILE A 78 5.24 13.61 1.46
CA ILE A 78 4.72 12.24 1.54
C ILE A 78 4.12 11.96 2.92
N ALA A 79 4.78 12.39 4.00
CA ALA A 79 4.27 12.24 5.36
C ALA A 79 2.97 13.04 5.60
N SER A 80 2.88 14.25 5.05
CA SER A 80 1.65 15.06 5.10
C SER A 80 0.50 14.39 4.35
N PHE A 81 0.74 13.83 3.16
CA PHE A 81 -0.29 13.06 2.46
C PHE A 81 -0.74 11.82 3.23
N TYR A 82 0.20 11.13 3.88
CA TYR A 82 -0.12 9.96 4.72
C TYR A 82 -1.03 10.34 5.90
N THR A 83 -0.68 11.40 6.63
CA THR A 83 -1.49 11.88 7.76
C THR A 83 -2.87 12.37 7.32
N LEU A 84 -2.97 13.08 6.18
CA LEU A 84 -4.26 13.45 5.61
C LEU A 84 -5.11 12.23 5.26
N GLY A 85 -4.50 11.18 4.72
CA GLY A 85 -5.17 9.89 4.46
C GLY A 85 -5.78 9.30 5.72
N GLU A 86 -5.01 9.18 6.80
CA GLU A 86 -5.48 8.66 8.10
C GLU A 86 -6.65 9.50 8.67
N VAL A 87 -6.58 10.83 8.57
CA VAL A 87 -7.68 11.71 9.00
C VAL A 87 -8.94 11.46 8.17
N THR A 88 -8.83 11.34 6.84
CA THR A 88 -9.98 11.03 5.99
C THR A 88 -10.57 9.66 6.28
N LEU A 89 -9.74 8.66 6.61
CA LEU A 89 -10.21 7.34 7.03
C LEU A 89 -11.01 7.42 8.34
N GLY A 90 -10.53 8.17 9.32
CA GLY A 90 -11.28 8.42 10.56
C GLY A 90 -12.62 9.10 10.32
N LEU A 91 -12.69 10.07 9.41
CA LEU A 91 -13.94 10.74 9.03
C LEU A 91 -14.92 9.79 8.34
N VAL A 92 -14.42 8.93 7.43
CA VAL A 92 -15.23 7.92 6.76
C VAL A 92 -15.74 6.86 7.74
N ALA A 93 -14.91 6.44 8.71
CA ALA A 93 -15.33 5.53 9.78
C ALA A 93 -16.42 6.15 10.67
N TRP A 94 -16.36 7.45 10.93
CA TRP A 94 -17.39 8.15 11.69
C TRP A 94 -18.70 8.26 10.90
N ALA A 95 -18.63 8.54 9.59
CA ALA A 95 -19.80 8.64 8.72
C ALA A 95 -20.45 7.27 8.43
N LEU A 96 -19.65 6.23 8.22
CA LEU A 96 -20.09 4.87 7.95
C LEU A 96 -19.99 4.03 9.23
N GLN A 97 -21.09 3.97 9.98
CA GLN A 97 -21.18 3.16 11.20
C GLN A 97 -21.22 1.64 10.92
N ASP A 98 -21.36 1.24 9.65
CA ASP A 98 -21.28 -0.15 9.21
C ASP A 98 -19.84 -0.54 8.84
N TRP A 99 -19.22 -1.40 9.66
CA TRP A 99 -17.86 -1.89 9.45
C TRP A 99 -17.64 -2.58 8.08
N ARG A 100 -18.68 -3.21 7.52
CA ARG A 100 -18.61 -3.83 6.18
C ARG A 100 -18.53 -2.81 5.06
N LEU A 101 -19.31 -1.73 5.15
CA LEU A 101 -19.27 -0.64 4.17
C LEU A 101 -17.96 0.14 4.29
N TYR A 102 -17.48 0.34 5.52
CA TYR A 102 -16.17 0.92 5.79
C TYR A 102 -15.03 0.13 5.12
N LEU A 103 -14.99 -1.20 5.29
CA LEU A 103 -13.98 -2.05 4.63
C LEU A 103 -14.04 -1.90 3.10
N ARG A 104 -15.24 -1.91 2.50
CA ARG A 104 -15.37 -1.74 1.05
C ARG A 104 -14.88 -0.37 0.58
N ALA A 105 -15.24 0.69 1.31
CA ALA A 105 -14.79 2.05 0.99
C ALA A 105 -13.26 2.19 1.12
N LEU A 106 -12.64 1.50 2.09
CA LEU A 106 -11.19 1.49 2.29
C LEU A 106 -10.44 0.78 1.15
N TYR A 107 -10.91 -0.40 0.74
CA TYR A 107 -10.22 -1.21 -0.28
C TYR A 107 -10.61 -0.87 -1.72
N ALA A 108 -11.79 -0.28 -1.97
CA ALA A 108 -12.21 0.16 -3.31
C ALA A 108 -11.19 1.05 -4.06
N PRO A 109 -10.60 2.10 -3.44
CA PRO A 109 -9.58 2.91 -4.12
C PRO A 109 -8.28 2.14 -4.38
N GLY A 110 -8.03 1.02 -3.68
CA GLY A 110 -6.88 0.13 -3.92
C GLY A 110 -6.80 -0.40 -5.36
N ILE A 111 -7.95 -0.55 -6.03
CA ILE A 111 -8.02 -0.95 -7.45
C ILE A 111 -7.47 0.14 -8.38
N ILE A 112 -7.64 1.41 -8.01
CA ILE A 112 -7.17 2.56 -8.82
C ILE A 112 -5.64 2.63 -8.80
N PHE A 113 -4.99 2.13 -7.75
CA PHE A 113 -3.52 2.04 -7.67
C PHE A 113 -2.91 1.08 -8.71
N ILE A 114 -3.69 0.28 -9.44
CA ILE A 114 -3.20 -0.47 -10.61
C ILE A 114 -2.71 0.47 -11.71
N PHE A 115 -3.36 1.63 -11.88
CA PHE A 115 -2.96 2.61 -12.91
C PHE A 115 -1.61 3.27 -12.61
N TYR A 116 -1.15 3.23 -11.35
CA TYR A 116 0.18 3.72 -10.96
C TYR A 116 1.32 2.91 -11.61
N ILE A 117 1.09 1.65 -12.03
CA ILE A 117 2.07 0.86 -12.79
C ILE A 117 2.38 1.53 -14.12
N TRP A 118 1.42 2.18 -14.76
CA TRP A 118 1.62 2.78 -16.08
C TRP A 118 2.18 4.20 -15.98
N LEU A 119 1.91 4.92 -14.89
CA LEU A 119 2.26 6.33 -14.75
C LEU A 119 3.67 6.57 -14.18
N ILE A 120 4.14 5.70 -13.27
CA ILE A 120 5.43 5.90 -12.60
C ILE A 120 6.57 5.17 -13.34
N PRO A 121 7.64 5.87 -13.77
CA PRO A 121 8.84 5.20 -14.27
C PRO A 121 9.52 4.41 -13.15
N GLU A 122 10.03 3.23 -13.48
CA GLU A 122 10.68 2.34 -12.52
C GLU A 122 11.93 3.00 -11.89
N SER A 123 12.27 2.62 -10.65
CA SER A 123 13.39 3.24 -9.92
C SER A 123 14.71 3.08 -10.68
N ILE A 124 15.28 4.21 -11.12
CA ILE A 124 16.51 4.30 -11.94
C ILE A 124 17.69 3.56 -11.30
N ARG A 125 17.79 3.49 -9.96
CA ARG A 125 18.88 2.77 -9.26
C ARG A 125 18.82 1.25 -9.41
N TRP A 126 17.64 0.63 -9.51
CA TRP A 126 17.53 -0.81 -9.72
C TRP A 126 18.03 -1.19 -11.11
N LEU A 127 17.74 -0.36 -12.12
CA LEU A 127 18.21 -0.56 -13.50
C LEU A 127 19.74 -0.42 -13.64
N ILE A 128 20.39 0.35 -12.76
CA ILE A 128 21.85 0.57 -12.80
C ILE A 128 22.63 -0.52 -12.03
N THR A 129 21.97 -1.23 -11.11
CA THR A 129 22.62 -2.27 -10.28
C THR A 129 22.43 -3.69 -10.84
N ASN A 130 21.64 -3.84 -11.91
CA ASN A 130 21.57 -5.02 -12.78
C ASN A 130 22.38 -4.76 -14.05
#